data_AF-A0A8J4Q9I0-F1
#
_entry.id   AF-A0A8J4Q9I0-F1
#
_cell.length_a   1.000
_cell.length_b   1.000
_cell.length_c   1.000
_cell.angle_alpha   90.00
_cell.angle_beta   90.00
_cell.angle_gamma   90.00
#
_symmetry.space_group_name_H-M   'P 1'
#
loop_
_entity.id
_entity.type
_entity.pdbx_description
1 polymer ?
#
loop_
_entity_poly.entity_id
_entity_poly.type
_entity_poly.pdbx_seq_one_letter_code
_entity_poly.pdbx_strand_id
1 'polypeptide(L)'
;MESSATMSLKSPPLPSSSSSFFSTSFTQNPKPKSLSYAHKPRAFKCIQSPPTGPVKKPFTCSAVTFPPSQSLTETHVSSKLHRLISEFQSLPEPIDRVKRLLHYATLLPELDPSAKVDSNRVMGCTAQVWLQAELGSDGKMRFFADSDSEISRGFCSCLVWVLDGAAPEEVMKITTEELVEMNVGVAGKERSRVNTWHNVLITMQKKTKALVAEREGKTPPFEPFPSLVVTADGVEAKGSYAEAQARYLFPDESKVEELVSVLKEKKIGVVAHFYMDPQVQGILTAAQKQWPHIHISDSLVMADSAVKMAKAGCKYITVLGVDFMSENVRAILDQAGFGDVGVYRMSSERIGCSLADAAAAPSYMNYLEAASKSPPSLHVIYINTSLETKAYTHELVPTITCTSSNVVQTILQVNFFSSTT
;
A
#
# COMPACT_ATOMS: atom_id res chain seq x y z
N MET A 1 5.54 -21.92 -66.66
CA MET A 1 6.49 -20.97 -66.03
C MET A 1 5.69 -20.18 -65.02
N GLU A 2 5.75 -20.56 -63.76
CA GLU A 2 5.68 -19.67 -62.60
C GLU A 2 6.00 -20.53 -61.38
N SER A 3 6.95 -20.04 -60.59
CA SER A 3 7.66 -20.74 -59.53
C SER A 3 7.26 -20.13 -58.18
N SER A 4 7.10 -21.01 -57.19
CA SER A 4 7.55 -20.95 -55.77
C SER A 4 7.56 -19.59 -55.02
N ALA A 5 7.30 -19.50 -53.72
CA ALA A 5 7.51 -20.45 -52.64
C ALA A 5 6.75 -19.98 -51.38
N THR A 6 6.21 -20.91 -50.60
CA THR A 6 5.78 -20.67 -49.21
C THR A 6 6.93 -21.09 -48.29
N MET A 7 7.55 -20.15 -47.58
CA MET A 7 8.61 -20.43 -46.60
C MET A 7 8.02 -20.75 -45.22
N SER A 8 8.29 -21.97 -44.75
CA SER A 8 8.17 -22.38 -43.34
C SER A 8 9.32 -21.81 -42.52
N LEU A 9 9.02 -21.11 -41.43
CA LEU A 9 10.00 -20.71 -40.41
C LEU A 9 10.00 -21.73 -39.27
N LYS A 10 11.11 -22.48 -39.17
CA LYS A 10 11.49 -23.32 -38.03
C LYS A 10 12.09 -22.45 -36.93
N SER A 11 11.64 -22.63 -35.69
CA SER A 11 12.27 -22.12 -34.47
C SER A 11 13.39 -23.06 -33.97
N PRO A 12 14.48 -22.55 -33.39
CA PRO A 12 15.61 -23.35 -32.89
C PRO A 12 15.35 -23.92 -31.47
N PRO A 13 16.03 -25.01 -31.06
CA PRO A 13 15.82 -25.65 -29.77
C PRO A 13 16.60 -24.96 -28.64
N LEU A 14 15.99 -24.84 -27.46
CA LEU A 14 16.62 -24.38 -26.22
C LEU A 14 16.88 -25.57 -25.26
N PRO A 15 17.91 -25.49 -24.41
CA PRO A 15 18.59 -26.65 -23.82
C PRO A 15 17.87 -27.23 -22.60
N SER A 16 17.94 -28.56 -22.47
CA SER A 16 17.50 -29.34 -21.33
C SER A 16 18.50 -29.23 -20.16
N SER A 17 18.12 -28.58 -19.07
CA SER A 17 18.74 -28.76 -17.76
C SER A 17 17.79 -29.56 -16.87
N SER A 18 18.13 -30.82 -16.68
CA SER A 18 17.50 -31.75 -15.75
C SER A 18 17.73 -31.32 -14.30
N SER A 19 16.67 -31.05 -13.55
CA SER A 19 16.69 -31.10 -12.08
C SER A 19 15.96 -32.36 -11.63
N SER A 20 16.70 -33.22 -10.97
CA SER A 20 16.32 -34.56 -10.50
C SER A 20 15.05 -34.54 -9.65
N PHE A 21 14.06 -35.32 -10.07
CA PHE A 21 12.83 -35.56 -9.32
C PHE A 21 13.09 -36.56 -8.17
N PHE A 22 12.55 -36.23 -7.00
CA PHE A 22 12.42 -37.14 -5.86
C PHE A 22 11.61 -38.38 -6.28
N SER A 23 12.23 -39.55 -6.20
CA SER A 23 11.52 -40.82 -6.10
C SER A 23 11.35 -41.13 -4.62
N THR A 24 10.12 -41.08 -4.12
CA THR A 24 9.78 -41.63 -2.81
C THR A 24 8.77 -42.74 -3.00
N SER A 25 9.26 -43.97 -2.89
CA SER A 25 8.50 -45.18 -2.72
C SER A 25 7.68 -45.11 -1.43
N PHE A 26 6.37 -45.33 -1.53
CA PHE A 26 5.49 -45.49 -0.38
C PHE A 26 5.79 -46.82 0.32
N THR A 27 6.52 -46.79 1.43
CA THR A 27 6.53 -47.87 2.42
C THR A 27 5.54 -47.55 3.53
N GLN A 28 4.47 -48.33 3.61
CA GLN A 28 3.52 -48.30 4.73
C GLN A 28 4.22 -48.63 6.05
N ASN A 29 3.95 -47.86 7.11
CA ASN A 29 4.21 -48.28 8.49
C ASN A 29 3.16 -47.70 9.45
N PRO A 30 2.98 -48.30 10.64
CA PRO A 30 1.66 -48.55 11.23
C PRO A 30 1.16 -47.49 12.23
N LYS A 31 -0.16 -47.56 12.49
CA LYS A 31 -0.99 -46.70 13.36
C LYS A 31 -0.34 -46.30 14.70
N PRO A 32 -0.49 -45.04 15.16
CA PRO A 32 -0.16 -44.65 16.53
C PRO A 32 -1.33 -44.85 17.51
N LYS A 33 -0.97 -45.14 18.76
CA LYS A 33 -1.86 -45.40 19.91
C LYS A 33 -2.50 -44.10 20.42
N SER A 34 -3.78 -44.16 20.79
CA SER A 34 -4.54 -43.05 21.37
C SER A 34 -4.07 -42.71 22.79
N LEU A 35 -3.76 -41.45 23.04
CA LEU A 35 -3.68 -40.86 24.38
C LEU A 35 -4.87 -39.93 24.56
N SER A 36 -5.80 -40.34 25.43
CA SER A 36 -6.98 -39.58 25.82
C SER A 36 -6.63 -38.58 26.93
N TYR A 37 -6.97 -37.30 26.76
CA TYR A 37 -7.15 -36.37 27.87
C TYR A 37 -8.50 -35.66 27.73
N ALA A 38 -9.27 -35.69 28.82
CA ALA A 38 -10.67 -35.31 28.90
C ALA A 38 -10.88 -33.78 29.08
N HIS A 39 -11.94 -33.28 28.45
CA HIS A 39 -12.47 -31.91 28.52
C HIS A 39 -12.90 -31.45 29.91
N LYS A 40 -12.87 -30.11 30.11
CA LYS A 40 -13.99 -29.33 30.70
C LYS A 40 -14.03 -27.90 30.13
N PRO A 41 -15.12 -27.43 29.50
CA PRO A 41 -15.36 -26.01 29.26
C PRO A 41 -16.19 -25.41 30.41
N ARG A 42 -15.80 -24.23 30.93
CA ARG A 42 -16.62 -23.45 31.86
C ARG A 42 -17.38 -22.37 31.07
N ALA A 43 -18.70 -22.49 31.08
CA ALA A 43 -19.63 -21.44 30.67
C ALA A 43 -19.76 -20.38 31.78
N PHE A 44 -19.85 -19.10 31.41
CA PHE A 44 -20.36 -18.05 32.29
C PHE A 44 -21.49 -17.28 31.61
N LYS A 45 -22.55 -17.10 32.40
CA LYS A 45 -23.89 -16.64 32.03
C LYS A 45 -24.00 -15.12 31.98
N CYS A 46 -24.86 -14.67 31.08
CA CYS A 46 -25.51 -13.36 31.06
C CYS A 46 -26.44 -13.19 32.28
N ILE A 47 -26.45 -12.01 32.92
CA ILE A 47 -27.45 -11.60 33.93
C ILE A 47 -27.88 -10.15 33.64
N GLN A 48 -29.20 -9.96 33.64
CA GLN A 48 -29.95 -8.73 33.40
C GLN A 48 -29.92 -7.74 34.60
N SER A 49 -30.13 -6.46 34.32
CA SER A 49 -30.44 -5.32 35.22
C SER A 49 -31.95 -5.24 35.59
N PRO A 50 -32.47 -4.29 36.44
CA PRO A 50 -31.94 -3.42 37.52
C PRO A 50 -32.78 -3.51 38.84
N PRO A 51 -32.62 -2.60 39.84
CA PRO A 51 -33.62 -1.52 40.00
C PRO A 51 -33.07 -0.14 40.48
N THR A 52 -34.02 0.76 40.71
CA THR A 52 -34.10 2.23 40.63
C THR A 52 -33.66 3.11 41.83
N GLY A 53 -33.10 4.30 41.52
CA GLY A 53 -33.31 5.59 42.23
C GLY A 53 -32.10 6.20 42.98
N PRO A 54 -32.01 7.53 43.22
CA PRO A 54 -32.63 8.68 42.56
C PRO A 54 -31.63 9.63 41.88
N VAL A 55 -32.18 10.47 41.01
CA VAL A 55 -31.54 11.45 40.12
C VAL A 55 -30.84 12.59 40.88
N LYS A 56 -29.58 12.89 40.52
CA LYS A 56 -28.95 14.21 40.68
C LYS A 56 -28.21 14.61 39.39
N LYS A 57 -28.67 15.70 38.79
CA LYS A 57 -28.02 16.55 37.76
C LYS A 57 -28.36 18.01 38.15
N PRO A 58 -27.66 19.06 37.67
CA PRO A 58 -26.77 19.10 36.49
C PRO A 58 -25.34 19.58 36.82
N PHE A 59 -24.31 19.11 36.12
CA PHE A 59 -23.74 19.77 34.93
C PHE A 59 -23.59 21.29 35.08
N THR A 60 -22.41 21.73 35.50
CA THR A 60 -21.94 23.10 35.32
C THR A 60 -21.69 23.29 33.82
N CYS A 61 -22.59 24.00 33.18
CA CYS A 61 -22.49 24.43 31.79
C CYS A 61 -21.60 25.69 31.76
N SER A 62 -20.33 25.55 31.38
CA SER A 62 -19.55 26.72 30.95
C SER A 62 -20.05 27.13 29.58
N ALA A 63 -21.12 27.92 29.56
CA ALA A 63 -21.61 28.60 28.38
C ALA A 63 -20.58 29.66 27.98
N VAL A 64 -19.78 29.36 26.96
CA VAL A 64 -18.99 30.39 26.27
C VAL A 64 -19.99 31.24 25.49
N THR A 65 -20.28 32.42 26.03
CA THR A 65 -21.14 33.42 25.41
C THR A 65 -20.42 33.95 24.15
N PHE A 66 -21.02 33.77 22.98
CA PHE A 66 -20.61 34.53 21.79
C PHE A 66 -21.03 35.99 21.98
N PRO A 67 -20.11 36.97 21.91
CA PRO A 67 -20.52 38.36 21.78
C PRO A 67 -21.05 38.59 20.36
N PRO A 68 -22.12 39.39 20.19
CA PRO A 68 -22.64 39.73 18.88
C PRO A 68 -21.75 40.77 18.19
N SER A 69 -21.52 40.56 16.90
CA SER A 69 -21.12 41.55 15.89
C SER A 69 -19.91 42.44 16.24
N GLN A 70 -18.73 42.02 15.78
CA GLN A 70 -17.63 42.94 15.45
C GLN A 70 -17.00 42.55 14.09
N SER A 71 -16.55 43.59 13.40
CA SER A 71 -16.15 43.74 12.00
C SER A 71 -15.33 42.63 11.34
N LEU A 72 -15.52 42.50 10.02
CA LEU A 72 -14.63 41.84 9.04
C LEU A 72 -13.15 42.18 9.30
N THR A 73 -12.45 41.32 10.04
CA THR A 73 -10.99 41.31 10.12
C THR A 73 -10.48 40.20 9.21
N GLU A 74 -9.75 40.57 8.16
CA GLU A 74 -9.05 39.65 7.26
C GLU A 74 -8.20 38.65 8.06
N THR A 75 -8.70 37.43 8.18
CA THR A 75 -7.98 36.34 8.84
C THR A 75 -7.11 35.69 7.76
N HIS A 76 -5.82 36.05 7.73
CA HIS A 76 -4.84 35.58 6.74
C HIS A 76 -4.77 34.04 6.70
N VAL A 77 -4.69 33.44 5.51
CA VAL A 77 -4.73 31.97 5.30
C VAL A 77 -3.72 31.22 6.18
N SER A 78 -2.50 31.73 6.30
CA SER A 78 -1.45 31.14 7.15
C SER A 78 -1.87 31.03 8.62
N SER A 79 -2.63 31.99 9.16
CA SER A 79 -3.10 31.93 10.56
C SER A 79 -4.16 30.85 10.77
N LYS A 80 -5.06 30.65 9.79
CA LYS A 80 -6.03 29.55 9.82
C LYS A 80 -5.31 28.20 9.80
N LEU A 81 -4.32 28.05 8.92
CA LEU A 81 -3.53 26.83 8.80
C LEU A 81 -2.78 26.50 10.10
N HIS A 82 -2.05 27.46 10.67
CA HIS A 82 -1.36 27.28 11.95
C HIS A 82 -2.32 26.90 13.09
N ARG A 83 -3.50 27.53 13.14
CA ARG A 83 -4.52 27.19 14.14
C ARG A 83 -4.97 25.73 14.02
N LEU A 84 -5.20 25.29 12.79
CA LEU A 84 -5.60 23.92 12.51
C LEU A 84 -4.49 22.92 12.87
N ILE A 85 -3.24 23.20 12.50
CA ILE A 85 -2.08 22.38 12.85
C ILE A 85 -1.94 22.27 14.37
N SER A 86 -1.97 23.40 15.08
CA SER A 86 -1.87 23.44 16.54
C SER A 86 -2.98 22.65 17.22
N GLU A 87 -4.20 22.72 16.69
CA GLU A 87 -5.34 21.95 17.20
C GLU A 87 -5.11 20.44 17.09
N PHE A 88 -4.70 19.95 15.91
CA PHE A 88 -4.42 18.52 15.72
C PHE A 88 -3.19 18.05 16.53
N GLN A 89 -2.17 18.89 16.68
CA GLN A 89 -1.00 18.59 17.50
C GLN A 89 -1.30 18.55 19.00
N SER A 90 -2.31 19.30 19.47
CA SER A 90 -2.74 19.28 20.87
C SER A 90 -3.43 17.97 21.28
N LEU A 91 -3.81 17.12 20.32
CA LEU A 91 -4.44 15.83 20.55
C LEU A 91 -3.36 14.73 20.58
N PRO A 92 -3.00 14.20 21.76
CA PRO A 92 -1.89 13.24 21.90
C PRO A 92 -2.24 11.90 21.26
N GLU A 93 -3.47 11.43 21.44
CA GLU A 93 -3.92 10.12 20.97
C GLU A 93 -4.28 10.14 19.48
N PRO A 94 -3.73 9.24 18.65
CA PRO A 94 -4.05 9.17 17.23
C PRO A 94 -5.54 9.00 16.93
N ILE A 95 -6.25 8.24 17.77
CA ILE A 95 -7.69 8.02 17.60
C ILE A 95 -8.48 9.33 17.78
N ASP A 96 -8.02 10.24 18.63
CA ASP A 96 -8.70 11.52 18.86
C ASP A 96 -8.47 12.49 17.71
N ARG A 97 -7.29 12.45 17.08
CA ARG A 97 -7.03 13.14 15.80
C ARG A 97 -7.98 12.65 14.71
N VAL A 98 -8.19 11.33 14.59
CA VAL A 98 -9.15 10.78 13.63
C VAL A 98 -10.59 11.20 13.94
N LYS A 99 -11.03 11.13 15.19
CA LYS A 99 -12.36 11.62 15.60
C LYS A 99 -12.54 13.09 15.27
N ARG A 100 -11.50 13.90 15.48
CA ARG A 100 -11.54 15.33 15.16
C ARG A 100 -11.65 15.56 13.66
N LEU A 101 -10.92 14.81 12.85
CA LEU A 101 -11.03 14.85 11.40
C LEU A 101 -12.43 14.45 10.91
N LEU A 102 -13.03 13.40 11.48
CA LEU A 102 -14.40 12.99 11.18
C LEU A 102 -15.41 14.07 11.58
N HIS A 103 -15.18 14.77 12.68
CA HIS A 103 -16.00 15.93 13.04
C HIS A 103 -15.92 17.02 11.97
N TYR A 104 -14.72 17.37 11.47
CA TYR A 104 -14.59 18.28 10.33
C TYR A 104 -15.35 17.75 9.09
N ALA A 105 -15.34 16.45 8.84
CA ALA A 105 -16.11 15.86 7.74
C ALA A 105 -17.62 16.13 7.84
N THR A 106 -18.17 16.28 9.05
CA THR A 106 -19.58 16.64 9.27
C THR A 106 -19.88 18.12 9.08
N LEU A 107 -18.85 18.97 9.10
CA LEU A 107 -18.96 20.43 8.91
C LEU A 107 -18.85 20.84 7.44
N LEU A 108 -18.40 19.93 6.56
CA LEU A 108 -18.28 20.22 5.14
C LEU A 108 -19.68 20.31 4.52
N PRO A 109 -20.04 21.45 3.89
CA PRO A 109 -21.30 21.56 3.17
C PRO A 109 -21.41 20.52 2.06
N GLU A 110 -22.61 20.00 1.82
CA GLU A 110 -22.84 19.05 0.73
C GLU A 110 -22.56 19.69 -0.63
N LEU A 111 -21.81 18.97 -1.47
CA LEU A 111 -21.58 19.35 -2.86
C LEU A 111 -22.83 19.04 -3.70
N ASP A 112 -23.23 19.98 -4.55
CA ASP A 112 -24.34 19.79 -5.49
C ASP A 112 -24.11 18.52 -6.34
N PRO A 113 -25.09 17.62 -6.46
CA PRO A 113 -24.96 16.41 -7.27
C PRO A 113 -24.54 16.67 -8.73
N SER A 114 -24.94 17.82 -9.30
CA SER A 114 -24.54 18.22 -10.66
C SER A 114 -23.05 18.55 -10.78
N ALA A 115 -22.38 18.88 -9.68
CA ALA A 115 -20.95 19.12 -9.63
C ALA A 115 -20.11 17.83 -9.46
N LYS A 116 -20.75 16.67 -9.20
CA LYS A 116 -20.08 15.36 -9.09
C LYS A 116 -19.79 14.73 -10.45
N VAL A 117 -19.19 15.51 -11.34
CA VAL A 117 -18.79 15.11 -12.70
C VAL A 117 -17.30 14.78 -12.77
N ASP A 118 -16.91 14.03 -13.81
CA ASP A 118 -15.50 13.61 -14.00
C ASP A 118 -14.53 14.79 -14.13
N SER A 119 -14.97 15.94 -14.66
CA SER A 119 -14.13 17.16 -14.74
C SER A 119 -13.78 17.77 -13.37
N ASN A 120 -14.52 17.42 -12.32
CA ASN A 120 -14.24 17.84 -10.94
C ASN A 120 -13.51 16.77 -10.13
N ARG A 121 -13.12 15.64 -10.74
CA ARG A 121 -12.37 14.59 -10.04
C ARG A 121 -10.99 15.04 -9.61
N VAL A 122 -10.64 14.74 -8.36
CA VAL A 122 -9.27 14.79 -7.87
C VAL A 122 -8.62 13.43 -8.11
N MET A 123 -7.57 13.41 -8.93
CA MET A 123 -6.83 12.20 -9.27
C MET A 123 -5.79 11.85 -8.21
N GLY A 124 -5.45 10.56 -8.09
CA GLY A 124 -4.38 10.09 -7.19
C GLY A 124 -4.82 9.83 -5.74
N CYS A 125 -6.09 10.07 -5.39
CA CYS A 125 -6.66 9.68 -4.10
C CYS A 125 -7.11 8.21 -4.14
N THR A 126 -6.94 7.45 -3.04
CA THR A 126 -7.50 6.09 -2.92
C THR A 126 -9.03 6.13 -2.93
N ALA A 127 -9.58 7.12 -2.24
CA ALA A 127 -11.00 7.43 -2.23
C ALA A 127 -11.37 8.34 -3.41
N GLN A 128 -12.63 8.27 -3.82
CA GLN A 128 -13.18 9.16 -4.81
C GLN A 128 -13.39 10.55 -4.21
N VAL A 129 -12.80 11.58 -4.82
CA VAL A 129 -12.92 12.98 -4.37
C VAL A 129 -13.31 13.86 -5.54
N TRP A 130 -14.28 14.75 -5.31
CA TRP A 130 -14.70 15.79 -6.24
C TRP A 130 -14.41 17.17 -5.63
N LEU A 131 -13.92 18.09 -6.46
CA LEU A 131 -13.58 19.45 -6.08
C LEU A 131 -14.04 20.42 -7.18
N GLN A 132 -14.96 21.30 -6.80
CA GLN A 132 -15.36 22.48 -7.57
C GLN A 132 -14.66 23.70 -6.99
N ALA A 133 -14.24 24.60 -7.88
CA ALA A 133 -13.63 25.87 -7.52
C ALA A 133 -14.22 26.96 -8.40
N GLU A 134 -14.43 28.14 -7.82
CA GLU A 134 -14.96 29.31 -8.51
C GLU A 134 -14.18 30.54 -8.06
N LEU A 135 -14.02 31.52 -8.94
CA LEU A 135 -13.48 32.82 -8.60
C LEU A 135 -14.64 33.80 -8.46
N GLY A 136 -14.90 34.22 -7.22
CA GLY A 136 -15.96 35.17 -6.90
C GLY A 136 -15.74 36.53 -7.57
N SER A 137 -16.82 37.30 -7.71
CA SER A 137 -16.76 38.67 -8.23
C SER A 137 -15.96 39.62 -7.34
N ASP A 138 -15.80 39.28 -6.07
CA ASP A 138 -14.92 39.92 -5.09
C ASP A 138 -13.43 39.58 -5.28
N GLY A 139 -13.10 38.73 -6.26
CA GLY A 139 -11.74 38.28 -6.55
C GLY A 139 -11.25 37.18 -5.61
N LYS A 140 -12.12 36.58 -4.79
CA LYS A 140 -11.76 35.53 -3.83
C LYS A 140 -12.15 34.15 -4.34
N MET A 141 -11.36 33.15 -3.98
CA MET A 141 -11.63 31.76 -4.33
C MET A 141 -12.75 31.17 -3.49
N ARG A 142 -13.65 30.42 -4.12
CA ARG A 142 -14.69 29.61 -3.47
C ARG A 142 -14.44 28.15 -3.77
N PHE A 143 -14.44 27.30 -2.75
CA PHE A 143 -14.17 25.86 -2.91
C PHE A 143 -15.29 25.01 -2.34
N PHE A 144 -15.68 23.99 -3.10
CA PHE A 144 -16.67 22.99 -2.70
C PHE A 144 -16.11 21.61 -3.00
N ALA A 145 -16.24 20.68 -2.07
CA ALA A 145 -15.67 19.35 -2.23
C ALA A 145 -16.54 18.28 -1.60
N ASP A 146 -16.41 17.05 -2.08
CA ASP A 146 -17.01 15.88 -1.45
C ASP A 146 -16.19 14.62 -1.73
N SER A 147 -16.42 13.57 -0.94
CA SER A 147 -15.75 12.27 -1.09
C SER A 147 -16.62 11.10 -0.66
N ASP A 148 -16.41 9.94 -1.27
CA ASP A 148 -17.01 8.67 -0.86
C ASP A 148 -16.41 8.08 0.43
N SER A 149 -15.35 8.69 0.97
CA SER A 149 -14.71 8.31 2.24
C SER A 149 -14.80 9.44 3.25
N GLU A 150 -15.26 9.14 4.47
CA GLU A 150 -15.40 10.14 5.54
C GLU A 150 -14.06 10.75 5.95
N ILE A 151 -12.97 9.98 5.90
CA ILE A 151 -11.62 10.46 6.18
C ILE A 151 -11.18 11.47 5.12
N SER A 152 -11.37 11.12 3.85
CA SER A 152 -11.08 12.03 2.72
C SER A 152 -11.97 13.28 2.74
N ARG A 153 -13.24 13.14 3.15
CA ARG A 153 -14.17 14.26 3.35
C ARG A 153 -13.71 15.18 4.47
N GLY A 154 -13.21 14.62 5.57
CA GLY A 154 -12.60 15.41 6.66
C GLY A 154 -11.38 16.20 6.19
N PHE A 155 -10.53 15.57 5.38
CA PHE A 155 -9.39 16.24 4.76
C PHE A 155 -9.82 17.38 3.82
N CYS A 156 -10.82 17.16 2.99
CA CYS A 156 -11.40 18.21 2.15
C CYS A 156 -11.97 19.35 2.98
N SER A 157 -12.72 19.06 4.05
CA SER A 157 -13.33 20.04 4.95
C SER A 157 -12.31 21.01 5.51
N CYS A 158 -11.19 20.49 6.02
CA CYS A 158 -10.16 21.33 6.58
C CYS A 158 -9.50 22.24 5.54
N LEU A 159 -9.20 21.73 4.34
CA LEU A 159 -8.63 22.53 3.25
C LEU A 159 -9.59 23.60 2.77
N VAL A 160 -10.87 23.26 2.60
CA VAL A 160 -11.93 24.24 2.28
C VAL A 160 -12.02 25.29 3.37
N TRP A 161 -12.00 24.92 4.65
CA TRP A 161 -12.06 25.89 5.76
C TRP A 161 -10.87 26.87 5.77
N VAL A 162 -9.68 26.41 5.42
CA VAL A 162 -8.47 27.24 5.33
C VAL A 162 -8.52 28.18 4.12
N LEU A 163 -8.90 27.66 2.94
CA LEU A 163 -8.70 28.32 1.64
C LEU A 163 -9.94 29.01 1.06
N ASP A 164 -11.14 28.66 1.52
CA ASP A 164 -12.37 29.32 1.06
C ASP A 164 -12.39 30.79 1.49
N GLY A 165 -12.64 31.67 0.51
CA GLY A 165 -12.58 33.13 0.67
C GLY A 165 -11.16 33.72 0.63
N ALA A 166 -10.13 32.94 0.30
CA ALA A 166 -8.76 33.43 0.15
C ALA A 166 -8.54 34.12 -1.22
N ALA A 167 -7.58 35.04 -1.29
CA ALA A 167 -7.10 35.55 -2.56
C ALA A 167 -6.31 34.47 -3.31
N PRO A 168 -6.32 34.44 -4.67
CA PRO A 168 -5.57 33.46 -5.44
C PRO A 168 -4.09 33.36 -5.06
N GLU A 169 -3.45 34.49 -4.78
CA GLU A 169 -2.04 34.56 -4.38
C GLU A 169 -1.79 33.89 -3.03
N GLU A 170 -2.76 33.92 -2.11
CA GLU A 170 -2.66 33.23 -0.82
C GLU A 170 -2.81 31.72 -0.97
N VAL A 171 -3.70 31.25 -1.86
CA VAL A 171 -3.87 29.83 -2.18
C VAL A 171 -2.58 29.24 -2.75
N MET A 172 -1.88 30.01 -3.59
CA MET A 172 -0.62 29.59 -4.22
C MET A 172 0.58 29.59 -3.27
N LYS A 173 0.51 30.28 -2.12
CA LYS A 173 1.62 30.34 -1.14
C LYS A 173 1.69 29.12 -0.25
N ILE A 174 0.60 28.38 -0.08
CA ILE A 174 0.58 27.18 0.77
C ILE A 174 1.36 26.07 0.11
N THR A 175 2.30 25.48 0.85
CA THR A 175 3.10 24.36 0.36
C THR A 175 2.65 23.04 0.95
N THR A 176 3.00 21.93 0.30
CA THR A 176 2.67 20.59 0.78
C THR A 176 3.40 20.22 2.06
N GLU A 177 4.56 20.82 2.31
CA GLU A 177 5.42 20.55 3.47
C GLU A 177 4.77 21.06 4.77
N GLU A 178 4.14 22.23 4.73
CA GLU A 178 3.40 22.79 5.88
C GLU A 178 2.24 21.89 6.34
N LEU A 179 1.75 21.03 5.44
CA LEU A 179 0.64 20.11 5.72
C LEU A 179 1.09 18.79 6.33
N VAL A 180 2.37 18.44 6.19
CA VAL A 180 2.94 17.22 6.79
C VAL A 180 2.88 17.28 8.32
N GLU A 181 2.95 18.48 8.88
CA GLU A 181 2.88 18.70 10.34
C GLU A 181 1.50 18.39 10.94
N MET A 182 0.45 18.31 10.12
CA MET A 182 -0.89 17.89 10.50
C MET A 182 -1.03 16.36 10.40
N ASN A 183 -0.16 15.62 11.09
CA ASN A 183 -0.19 14.16 11.04
C ASN A 183 -1.34 13.62 11.92
N VAL A 184 -2.45 13.19 11.29
CA VAL A 184 -3.65 12.69 11.98
C VAL A 184 -3.42 11.31 12.64
N GLY A 185 -2.22 10.72 12.52
CA GLY A 185 -1.87 9.48 13.24
C GLY A 185 -2.66 8.24 12.79
N VAL A 186 -3.29 8.28 11.62
CA VAL A 186 -3.84 7.07 11.00
C VAL A 186 -2.65 6.13 10.75
N ALA A 187 -2.59 5.04 11.52
CA ALA A 187 -1.47 4.11 11.55
C ALA A 187 -1.02 3.72 10.13
N GLY A 188 0.27 3.95 9.83
CA GLY A 188 0.95 3.38 8.66
C GLY A 188 1.26 4.30 7.47
N LYS A 189 1.20 5.64 7.60
CA LYS A 189 1.46 6.53 6.45
C LYS A 189 2.26 7.81 6.76
N GLU A 190 3.39 7.71 7.46
CA GLU A 190 4.33 8.86 7.50
C GLU A 190 4.96 9.16 6.11
N ARG A 191 4.82 8.29 5.11
CA ARG A 191 5.33 8.50 3.74
C ARG A 191 4.49 7.86 2.65
N SER A 192 3.16 7.73 2.82
CA SER A 192 2.37 7.11 1.76
C SER A 192 2.12 8.08 0.61
N ARG A 193 2.51 7.62 -0.58
CA ARG A 193 2.29 8.17 -1.94
C ARG A 193 0.86 8.63 -2.27
N VAL A 194 -0.08 8.38 -1.38
CA VAL A 194 -1.50 8.63 -1.54
C VAL A 194 -1.99 9.41 -0.33
N ASN A 195 -1.47 10.64 -0.20
CA ASN A 195 -2.04 11.58 0.76
C ASN A 195 -3.15 12.36 0.05
N THR A 196 -4.40 11.96 0.29
CA THR A 196 -5.60 12.65 -0.20
C THR A 196 -5.48 14.16 -0.02
N TRP A 197 -4.93 14.59 1.12
CA TRP A 197 -4.73 15.99 1.44
C TRP A 197 -3.83 16.73 0.43
N HIS A 198 -2.72 16.12 0.02
CA HIS A 198 -1.78 16.73 -0.93
C HIS A 198 -2.43 16.88 -2.31
N ASN A 199 -3.09 15.83 -2.79
CA ASN A 199 -3.72 15.84 -4.11
C ASN A 199 -4.87 16.86 -4.19
N VAL A 200 -5.63 17.02 -3.11
CA VAL A 200 -6.69 18.03 -3.02
C VAL A 200 -6.10 19.44 -3.06
N LEU A 201 -5.06 19.75 -2.28
CA LEU A 201 -4.42 21.07 -2.32
C LEU A 201 -3.88 21.39 -3.72
N ILE A 202 -3.13 20.46 -4.33
CA ILE A 202 -2.57 20.65 -5.67
C ILE A 202 -3.69 20.92 -6.68
N THR A 203 -4.82 20.22 -6.56
CA THR A 203 -5.98 20.44 -7.43
C THR A 203 -6.64 21.80 -7.18
N MET A 204 -6.74 22.25 -5.93
CA MET A 204 -7.23 23.61 -5.59
C MET A 204 -6.34 24.69 -6.22
N GLN A 205 -5.02 24.55 -6.12
CA GLN A 205 -4.04 25.47 -6.72
C GLN A 205 -4.14 25.47 -8.25
N LYS A 206 -4.26 24.29 -8.87
CA LYS A 206 -4.43 24.16 -10.32
C LYS A 206 -5.70 24.84 -10.82
N LYS A 207 -6.84 24.58 -10.16
CA LYS A 207 -8.12 25.23 -10.52
C LYS A 207 -8.06 26.76 -10.29
N THR A 208 -7.40 27.20 -9.23
CA THR A 208 -7.14 28.63 -8.97
C THR A 208 -6.37 29.28 -10.11
N LYS A 209 -5.26 28.66 -10.55
CA LYS A 209 -4.45 29.16 -11.67
C LYS A 209 -5.24 29.22 -12.97
N ALA A 210 -6.08 28.23 -13.25
CA ALA A 210 -6.94 28.22 -14.43
C ALA A 210 -7.96 29.37 -14.41
N LEU A 211 -8.65 29.57 -13.28
CA LEU A 211 -9.65 30.63 -13.12
C LEU A 211 -9.04 32.05 -13.18
N VAL A 212 -7.84 32.24 -12.63
CA VAL A 212 -7.11 33.51 -12.76
C VAL A 212 -6.71 33.76 -14.21
N ALA A 213 -6.22 32.74 -14.93
CA ALA A 213 -5.88 32.86 -16.34
C ALA A 213 -7.11 33.22 -17.20
N GLU A 214 -8.25 32.57 -16.96
CA GLU A 214 -9.52 32.87 -17.62
C GLU A 214 -9.97 34.32 -17.38
N ARG A 215 -9.88 34.81 -16.13
CA ARG A 215 -10.20 36.21 -15.78
C ARG A 215 -9.30 37.21 -16.50
N GLU A 216 -8.03 36.87 -16.71
CA GLU A 216 -7.05 37.69 -17.42
C GLU A 216 -7.16 37.58 -18.95
N GLY A 217 -8.14 36.81 -19.48
CA GLY A 217 -8.29 36.58 -20.92
C GLY A 217 -7.18 35.73 -21.52
N LYS A 218 -6.38 35.05 -20.69
CA LYS A 218 -5.37 34.08 -21.11
C LYS A 218 -6.05 32.73 -21.25
N THR A 219 -5.75 31.99 -22.32
CA THR A 219 -6.22 30.62 -22.47
C THR A 219 -5.76 29.82 -21.24
N PRO A 220 -6.66 29.11 -20.52
CA PRO A 220 -6.23 28.29 -19.41
C PRO A 220 -5.20 27.28 -19.92
N PRO A 221 -4.08 27.09 -19.21
CA PRO A 221 -3.04 26.17 -19.68
C PRO A 221 -3.66 24.79 -19.83
N PHE A 222 -3.71 24.29 -21.07
CA PHE A 222 -4.05 22.91 -21.36
C PHE A 222 -2.95 22.04 -20.74
N GLU A 223 -3.21 21.52 -19.55
CA GLU A 223 -2.35 20.49 -18.97
C GLU A 223 -2.82 19.14 -19.51
N PRO A 224 -2.04 18.50 -20.40
CA PRO A 224 -2.37 17.16 -20.88
C PRO A 224 -2.50 16.19 -19.70
N PHE A 225 -3.23 15.11 -19.90
CA PHE A 225 -3.33 14.02 -18.92
C PHE A 225 -1.93 13.65 -18.41
N PRO A 226 -1.70 13.60 -17.08
CA PRO A 226 -0.38 13.33 -16.54
C PRO A 226 0.17 12.02 -17.09
N SER A 227 1.22 12.11 -17.89
CA SER A 227 1.70 10.96 -18.68
C SER A 227 3.22 10.86 -18.59
N LEU A 228 3.72 9.64 -18.45
CA LEU A 228 5.11 9.30 -18.72
C LEU A 228 5.19 8.84 -20.18
N VAL A 229 5.78 9.65 -21.03
CA VAL A 229 6.00 9.34 -22.45
C VAL A 229 7.33 8.62 -22.58
N VAL A 230 7.29 7.34 -22.92
CA VAL A 230 8.48 6.54 -23.17
C VAL A 230 8.80 6.57 -24.65
N THR A 231 9.98 7.08 -25.02
CA THR A 231 10.50 7.10 -26.38
C THR A 231 11.74 6.19 -26.46
N ALA A 232 12.25 5.97 -27.67
CA ALA A 232 13.52 5.24 -27.84
C ALA A 232 14.70 5.95 -27.15
N ASP A 233 14.61 7.27 -27.00
CA ASP A 233 15.69 8.12 -26.49
C ASP A 233 15.56 8.43 -24.98
N GLY A 234 14.44 8.07 -24.34
CA GLY A 234 14.26 8.29 -22.90
C GLY A 234 12.81 8.29 -22.42
N VAL A 235 12.61 8.86 -21.22
CA VAL A 235 11.29 9.02 -20.59
C VAL A 235 11.06 10.50 -20.32
N GLU A 236 10.02 11.06 -20.91
CA GLU A 236 9.58 12.44 -20.68
C GLU A 236 8.32 12.43 -19.82
N ALA A 237 8.32 13.22 -18.74
CA ALA A 237 7.15 13.36 -17.87
C ALA A 237 6.36 14.61 -18.25
N LYS A 238 5.06 14.46 -18.45
CA LYS A 238 4.16 15.58 -18.79
C LYS A 238 3.13 15.75 -17.70
N GLY A 239 3.11 16.94 -17.08
CA GLY A 239 2.19 17.29 -16.02
C GLY A 239 2.75 17.00 -14.63
N SER A 240 2.37 17.84 -13.67
CA SER A 240 2.96 17.89 -12.31
C SER A 240 3.01 16.55 -11.59
N TYR A 241 1.96 15.73 -11.72
CA TYR A 241 1.92 14.39 -11.14
C TYR A 241 2.94 13.44 -11.77
N ALA A 242 3.04 13.41 -13.11
CA ALA A 242 3.99 12.55 -13.81
C ALA A 242 5.43 13.01 -13.55
N GLU A 243 5.67 14.33 -13.49
CA GLU A 243 6.98 14.91 -13.16
C GLU A 243 7.44 14.53 -11.75
N ALA A 244 6.53 14.57 -10.77
CA ALA A 244 6.83 14.12 -9.42
C ALA A 244 7.17 12.62 -9.36
N GLN A 245 6.48 11.77 -10.14
CA GLN A 245 6.79 10.33 -10.22
C GLN A 245 8.09 10.06 -10.98
N ALA A 246 8.40 10.85 -12.01
CA ALA A 246 9.61 10.68 -12.82
C ALA A 246 10.89 10.94 -12.02
N ARG A 247 10.84 11.78 -10.97
CA ARG A 247 11.96 11.93 -10.02
C ARG A 247 12.35 10.61 -9.36
N TYR A 248 11.45 9.64 -9.26
CA TYR A 248 11.77 8.31 -8.71
C TYR A 248 12.48 7.40 -9.71
N LEU A 249 12.40 7.70 -11.01
CA LEU A 249 13.15 6.98 -12.04
C LEU A 249 14.64 7.38 -12.03
N PHE A 250 14.94 8.58 -11.55
CA PHE A 250 16.28 9.16 -11.47
C PHE A 250 16.61 9.54 -10.02
N PRO A 251 16.93 8.54 -9.16
CA PRO A 251 17.28 8.81 -7.77
C PRO A 251 18.58 9.61 -7.66
N ASP A 252 18.74 10.28 -6.52
CA ASP A 252 19.96 10.99 -6.14
C ASP A 252 21.19 10.05 -6.18
N GLU A 253 22.13 10.35 -7.08
CA GLU A 253 23.32 9.53 -7.33
C GLU A 253 24.18 9.38 -6.07
N SER A 254 24.31 10.45 -5.25
CA SER A 254 25.13 10.41 -4.05
C SER A 254 24.62 9.37 -3.04
N LYS A 255 23.30 9.25 -2.89
CA LYS A 255 22.67 8.26 -2.00
C LYS A 255 22.79 6.85 -2.54
N VAL A 256 22.71 6.70 -3.86
CA VAL A 256 22.89 5.39 -4.52
C VAL A 256 24.32 4.91 -4.30
N GLU A 257 25.32 5.77 -4.47
CA GLU A 257 26.73 5.45 -4.24
C GLU A 257 27.02 5.09 -2.78
N GLU A 258 26.49 5.86 -1.83
CA GLU A 258 26.60 5.57 -0.39
C GLU A 258 26.05 4.17 -0.07
N LEU A 259 24.83 3.86 -0.54
CA LEU A 259 24.22 2.54 -0.37
C LEU A 259 25.10 1.44 -0.97
N VAL A 260 25.53 1.60 -2.23
CA VAL A 260 26.35 0.61 -2.94
C VAL A 260 27.67 0.36 -2.21
N SER A 261 28.30 1.41 -1.66
CA SER A 261 29.54 1.29 -0.88
C SER A 261 29.33 0.38 0.33
N VAL A 262 28.29 0.63 1.12
CA VAL A 262 27.95 -0.18 2.31
C VAL A 262 27.64 -1.63 1.92
N LEU A 263 26.87 -1.84 0.84
CA LEU A 263 26.51 -3.18 0.37
C LEU A 263 27.74 -3.98 -0.06
N LYS A 264 28.69 -3.34 -0.76
CA LYS A 264 29.95 -3.95 -1.20
C LYS A 264 30.86 -4.30 -0.03
N GLU A 265 31.11 -3.33 0.85
CA GLU A 265 32.00 -3.48 2.00
C GLU A 265 31.55 -4.64 2.90
N LYS A 266 30.25 -4.68 3.22
CA LYS A 266 29.67 -5.68 4.12
C LYS A 266 29.22 -6.96 3.41
N LYS A 267 29.36 -7.05 2.09
CA LYS A 267 28.92 -8.18 1.25
C LYS A 267 27.44 -8.52 1.47
N ILE A 268 26.58 -7.53 1.34
CA ILE A 268 25.14 -7.63 1.57
C ILE A 268 24.42 -7.85 0.24
N GLY A 269 23.65 -8.92 0.13
CA GLY A 269 22.66 -9.10 -0.93
C GLY A 269 21.31 -8.51 -0.54
N VAL A 270 20.58 -7.94 -1.50
CA VAL A 270 19.26 -7.33 -1.27
C VAL A 270 18.21 -8.07 -2.08
N VAL A 271 17.21 -8.64 -1.41
CA VAL A 271 16.02 -9.19 -2.06
C VAL A 271 14.80 -8.38 -1.66
N ALA A 272 13.97 -8.06 -2.64
CA ALA A 272 13.00 -7.00 -2.54
C ALA A 272 11.69 -7.39 -3.24
N HIS A 273 10.54 -7.14 -2.61
CA HIS A 273 9.24 -7.42 -3.22
C HIS A 273 8.77 -6.30 -4.16
N PHE A 274 8.00 -6.62 -5.21
CA PHE A 274 7.43 -5.59 -6.12
C PHE A 274 6.52 -4.56 -5.43
N TYR A 275 5.94 -4.86 -4.28
CA TYR A 275 5.02 -3.97 -3.56
C TYR A 275 5.77 -3.16 -2.51
N MET A 276 6.59 -2.24 -2.97
CA MET A 276 7.28 -1.26 -2.13
C MET A 276 7.15 0.13 -2.76
N ASP A 277 7.56 1.17 -2.04
CA ASP A 277 7.61 2.53 -2.56
C ASP A 277 8.49 2.62 -3.84
N PRO A 278 7.99 3.09 -5.01
CA PRO A 278 8.83 3.37 -6.18
C PRO A 278 10.09 4.24 -5.98
N GLN A 279 10.20 5.01 -4.90
CA GLN A 279 11.43 5.72 -4.50
C GLN A 279 12.51 4.70 -4.15
N VAL A 280 12.15 3.71 -3.34
CA VAL A 280 13.03 2.60 -2.96
C VAL A 280 13.31 1.74 -4.19
N GLN A 281 12.30 1.46 -5.03
CA GLN A 281 12.53 0.71 -6.27
C GLN A 281 13.50 1.41 -7.21
N GLY A 282 13.37 2.73 -7.38
CA GLY A 282 14.27 3.55 -8.17
C GLY A 282 15.71 3.46 -7.66
N ILE A 283 15.91 3.67 -6.36
CA ILE A 283 17.22 3.56 -5.70
C ILE A 283 17.81 2.16 -5.89
N LEU A 284 17.04 1.10 -5.62
CA LEU A 284 17.51 -0.29 -5.76
C LEU A 284 17.85 -0.65 -7.21
N THR A 285 17.06 -0.18 -8.17
CA THR A 285 17.29 -0.42 -9.60
C THR A 285 18.55 0.31 -10.08
N ALA A 286 18.76 1.55 -9.62
CA ALA A 286 19.99 2.29 -9.90
C ALA A 286 21.21 1.61 -9.25
N ALA A 287 21.10 1.22 -7.98
CA ALA A 287 22.16 0.52 -7.25
C ALA A 287 22.52 -0.84 -7.88
N GLN A 288 21.53 -1.55 -8.45
CA GLN A 288 21.74 -2.85 -9.10
C GLN A 288 22.75 -2.79 -10.24
N LYS A 289 22.84 -1.64 -10.94
CA LYS A 289 23.83 -1.42 -12.01
C LYS A 289 25.27 -1.47 -11.51
N GLN A 290 25.50 -1.11 -10.24
CA GLN A 290 26.83 -1.09 -9.62
C GLN A 290 27.08 -2.25 -8.66
N TRP A 291 26.01 -2.89 -8.16
CA TRP A 291 26.06 -4.05 -7.27
C TRP A 291 25.06 -5.12 -7.74
N PRO A 292 25.52 -6.23 -8.36
CA PRO A 292 24.64 -7.18 -9.03
C PRO A 292 23.82 -8.05 -8.07
N HIS A 293 24.11 -8.01 -6.76
CA HIS A 293 23.40 -8.79 -5.74
C HIS A 293 22.19 -8.05 -5.17
N ILE A 294 21.44 -7.37 -6.04
CA ILE A 294 20.14 -6.76 -5.74
C ILE A 294 19.12 -7.41 -6.66
N HIS A 295 17.98 -7.85 -6.13
CA HIS A 295 16.92 -8.45 -6.92
C HIS A 295 15.54 -8.06 -6.42
N ILE A 296 14.74 -7.48 -7.31
CA ILE A 296 13.34 -7.12 -7.07
C ILE A 296 12.47 -8.16 -7.78
N SER A 297 11.65 -8.90 -7.05
CA SER A 297 10.86 -10.00 -7.60
C SER A 297 9.61 -10.32 -6.77
N ASP A 298 8.86 -11.34 -7.20
CA ASP A 298 7.85 -11.98 -6.35
C ASP A 298 8.54 -12.75 -5.21
N SER A 299 7.82 -12.89 -4.12
CA SER A 299 8.18 -13.56 -2.88
C SER A 299 8.77 -14.96 -3.01
N LEU A 300 8.32 -15.79 -3.97
CA LEU A 300 8.91 -17.11 -4.18
C LEU A 300 10.31 -17.02 -4.81
N VAL A 301 10.50 -16.11 -5.77
CA VAL A 301 11.76 -15.92 -6.50
C VAL A 301 12.82 -15.24 -5.64
N MET A 302 12.40 -14.48 -4.62
CA MET A 302 13.31 -13.81 -3.68
C MET A 302 14.23 -14.82 -2.97
N ALA A 303 13.69 -15.96 -2.55
CA ALA A 303 14.46 -16.97 -1.82
C ALA A 303 15.53 -17.63 -2.71
N ASP A 304 15.18 -17.99 -3.94
CA ASP A 304 16.15 -18.55 -4.90
C ASP A 304 17.26 -17.56 -5.25
N SER A 305 16.90 -16.28 -5.38
CA SER A 305 17.86 -15.21 -5.61
C SER A 305 18.79 -15.01 -4.42
N ALA A 306 18.29 -15.11 -3.19
CA ALA A 306 19.13 -15.06 -1.99
C ALA A 306 20.16 -16.21 -1.95
N VAL A 307 19.78 -17.43 -2.35
CA VAL A 307 20.73 -18.56 -2.46
C VAL A 307 21.81 -18.28 -3.50
N LYS A 308 21.46 -17.69 -4.65
CA LYS A 308 22.45 -17.30 -5.67
C LYS A 308 23.42 -16.24 -5.13
N MET A 309 22.93 -15.26 -4.38
CA MET A 309 23.75 -14.23 -3.74
C MET A 309 24.69 -14.82 -2.68
N ALA A 310 24.20 -15.76 -1.86
CA ALA A 310 25.01 -16.48 -0.89
C ALA A 310 26.13 -17.29 -1.56
N LYS A 311 25.83 -18.01 -2.65
CA LYS A 311 26.82 -18.72 -3.49
C LYS A 311 27.88 -17.77 -4.07
N ALA A 312 27.49 -16.54 -4.40
CA ALA A 312 28.41 -15.51 -4.88
C ALA A 312 29.23 -14.84 -3.77
N GLY A 313 29.07 -15.26 -2.51
CA GLY A 313 29.88 -14.80 -1.37
C GLY A 313 29.25 -13.66 -0.56
N CYS A 314 27.95 -13.38 -0.71
CA CYS A 314 27.24 -12.49 0.20
C CYS A 314 27.18 -13.13 1.60
N LYS A 315 27.56 -12.36 2.63
CA LYS A 315 27.53 -12.78 4.04
C LYS A 315 26.19 -12.51 4.70
N TYR A 316 25.45 -11.55 4.16
CA TYR A 316 24.16 -11.13 4.69
C TYR A 316 23.17 -10.93 3.56
N ILE A 317 21.91 -11.22 3.82
CA ILE A 317 20.78 -10.96 2.93
C ILE A 317 19.80 -10.06 3.66
N THR A 318 19.50 -8.92 3.06
CA THR A 318 18.47 -8.00 3.54
C THR A 318 17.20 -8.18 2.74
N VAL A 319 16.07 -8.31 3.44
CA VAL A 319 14.78 -8.58 2.85
C VAL A 319 13.89 -7.35 3.00
N LEU A 320 13.46 -6.80 1.87
CA LEU A 320 12.44 -5.75 1.79
C LEU A 320 11.11 -6.39 1.40
N GLY A 321 10.29 -6.67 2.40
CA GLY A 321 8.99 -7.29 2.25
C GLY A 321 8.32 -7.46 3.61
N VAL A 322 7.21 -8.21 3.62
CA VAL A 322 6.52 -8.61 4.85
C VAL A 322 7.28 -9.73 5.58
N ASP A 323 6.96 -9.95 6.84
CA ASP A 323 7.74 -10.78 7.76
C ASP A 323 7.95 -12.21 7.24
N PHE A 324 6.89 -12.87 6.79
CA PHE A 324 6.98 -14.26 6.30
C PHE A 324 7.87 -14.42 5.07
N MET A 325 8.09 -13.36 4.28
CA MET A 325 9.00 -13.43 3.14
C MET A 325 10.45 -13.58 3.62
N SER A 326 10.78 -12.95 4.76
CA SER A 326 12.10 -13.10 5.40
C SER A 326 12.27 -14.49 6.00
N GLU A 327 11.22 -15.04 6.61
CA GLU A 327 11.20 -16.42 7.11
C GLU A 327 11.41 -17.42 5.96
N ASN A 328 10.73 -17.22 4.83
CA ASN A 328 10.89 -18.05 3.64
C ASN A 328 12.32 -18.00 3.09
N VAL A 329 12.91 -16.80 2.99
CA VAL A 329 14.31 -16.63 2.56
C VAL A 329 15.27 -17.39 3.50
N ARG A 330 15.07 -17.27 4.82
CA ARG A 330 15.86 -17.99 5.83
C ARG A 330 15.75 -19.51 5.65
N ALA A 331 14.52 -20.05 5.58
CA ALA A 331 14.30 -21.49 5.45
C ALA A 331 14.94 -22.08 4.19
N ILE A 332 14.85 -21.39 3.05
CA ILE A 332 15.45 -21.84 1.78
C ILE A 332 16.98 -21.75 1.81
N LEU A 333 17.56 -20.73 2.45
CA LEU A 333 19.00 -20.65 2.65
C LEU A 333 19.51 -21.80 3.55
N ASP A 334 18.79 -22.13 4.62
CA ASP A 334 19.12 -23.26 5.49
C ASP A 334 19.09 -24.59 4.74
N GLN A 335 18.03 -24.83 3.96
CA GLN A 335 17.91 -26.01 3.11
C GLN A 335 19.04 -26.10 2.08
N ALA A 336 19.50 -24.96 1.56
CA ALA A 336 20.61 -24.89 0.61
C ALA A 336 22.01 -24.97 1.27
N GLY A 337 22.09 -25.13 2.59
CA GLY A 337 23.36 -25.25 3.33
C GLY A 337 24.04 -23.91 3.67
N PHE A 338 23.32 -22.79 3.60
CA PHE A 338 23.82 -21.45 3.89
C PHE A 338 23.33 -20.92 5.25
N GLY A 339 23.42 -21.76 6.29
CA GLY A 339 23.01 -21.41 7.66
C GLY A 339 23.74 -20.19 8.25
N ASP A 340 25.01 -20.02 7.87
CA ASP A 340 25.89 -18.95 8.40
C ASP A 340 25.62 -17.56 7.79
N VAL A 341 24.86 -17.48 6.69
CA VAL A 341 24.52 -16.21 6.03
C VAL A 341 23.42 -15.52 6.83
N GLY A 342 23.65 -14.32 7.37
CA GLY A 342 22.63 -13.63 8.17
C GLY A 342 21.47 -13.10 7.31
N VAL A 343 20.22 -13.28 7.75
CA VAL A 343 19.02 -12.76 7.08
C VAL A 343 18.40 -11.66 7.94
N TYR A 344 18.24 -10.47 7.38
CA TYR A 344 17.74 -9.30 8.09
C TYR A 344 16.49 -8.74 7.42
N ARG A 345 15.48 -8.50 8.25
CA ARG A 345 14.36 -7.62 7.91
C ARG A 345 14.82 -6.17 7.97
N MET A 346 14.35 -5.35 7.04
CA MET A 346 14.66 -3.92 7.02
C MET A 346 13.74 -3.07 7.91
N SER A 347 12.84 -3.69 8.67
CA SER A 347 12.00 -3.03 9.68
C SER A 347 12.05 -3.78 11.01
N SER A 348 12.18 -3.01 12.09
CA SER A 348 12.03 -3.50 13.47
C SER A 348 10.57 -3.80 13.82
N GLU A 349 9.62 -3.11 13.20
CA GLU A 349 8.19 -3.32 13.40
C GLU A 349 7.68 -4.51 12.59
N ARG A 350 6.65 -5.18 13.10
CA ARG A 350 6.01 -6.31 12.42
C ARG A 350 5.29 -5.81 11.16
N ILE A 351 5.66 -6.32 9.99
CA ILE A 351 4.97 -5.99 8.73
C ILE A 351 4.13 -7.21 8.32
N GLY A 352 2.81 -7.09 8.49
CA GLY A 352 1.83 -8.13 8.13
C GLY A 352 1.33 -8.02 6.69
N CYS A 353 0.49 -8.99 6.29
CA CYS A 353 -0.21 -8.98 5.02
C CYS A 353 -1.64 -9.46 5.26
N SER A 354 -2.63 -8.58 5.05
CA SER A 354 -4.04 -8.89 5.31
C SER A 354 -4.55 -10.14 4.58
N LEU A 355 -4.03 -10.41 3.37
CA LEU A 355 -4.34 -11.62 2.61
C LEU A 355 -3.75 -12.87 3.25
N ALA A 356 -2.51 -12.81 3.74
CA ALA A 356 -1.90 -13.92 4.44
C ALA A 356 -2.57 -14.18 5.81
N ASP A 357 -2.96 -13.11 6.51
CA ASP A 357 -3.66 -13.19 7.80
C ASP A 357 -5.04 -13.84 7.63
N ALA A 358 -5.75 -13.56 6.53
CA ALA A 358 -7.01 -14.22 6.20
C ALA A 358 -6.85 -15.74 5.99
N ALA A 359 -5.72 -16.18 5.42
CA ALA A 359 -5.36 -17.59 5.26
C ALA A 359 -4.84 -18.24 6.55
N ALA A 360 -4.83 -17.53 7.68
CA ALA A 360 -4.58 -18.07 9.01
C ALA A 360 -5.83 -18.00 9.91
N ALA A 361 -6.97 -17.55 9.37
CA ALA A 361 -8.20 -17.40 10.14
C ALA A 361 -8.83 -18.76 10.51
N PRO A 362 -9.55 -18.87 11.64
CA PRO A 362 -10.23 -20.11 12.02
C PRO A 362 -11.23 -20.62 10.97
N SER A 363 -11.90 -19.72 10.25
CA SER A 363 -12.82 -20.08 9.17
C SER A 363 -12.11 -20.82 8.02
N TYR A 364 -10.89 -20.40 7.70
CA TYR A 364 -10.06 -21.01 6.67
C TYR A 364 -9.55 -22.39 7.10
N MET A 365 -9.13 -22.54 8.37
CA MET A 365 -8.73 -23.84 8.91
C MET A 365 -9.91 -24.82 8.96
N ASN A 366 -11.09 -24.39 9.38
CA ASN A 366 -12.31 -25.21 9.36
C ASN A 366 -12.68 -25.69 7.95
N TYR A 367 -12.46 -24.85 6.93
CA TYR A 367 -12.65 -25.23 5.53
C TYR A 367 -11.70 -26.37 5.12
N LEU A 368 -10.42 -26.31 5.50
CA LEU A 368 -9.45 -27.37 5.20
C LEU A 368 -9.72 -28.66 5.99
N GLU A 369 -10.15 -28.57 7.25
CA GLU A 369 -10.58 -29.74 8.03
C GLU A 369 -11.83 -30.42 7.45
N ALA A 370 -12.72 -29.65 6.82
CA ALA A 370 -13.85 -30.23 6.10
C ALA A 370 -13.37 -30.93 4.82
N ALA A 371 -12.43 -30.35 4.09
CA ALA A 371 -11.86 -30.91 2.86
C ALA A 371 -11.02 -32.18 3.11
N SER A 372 -10.32 -32.28 4.24
CA SER A 372 -9.52 -33.47 4.59
C SER A 372 -10.37 -34.73 4.81
N LYS A 373 -11.66 -34.56 5.11
CA LYS A 373 -12.63 -35.66 5.26
C LYS A 373 -13.08 -36.26 3.92
N SER A 374 -12.78 -35.62 2.79
CA SER A 374 -13.22 -36.02 1.45
C SER A 374 -12.03 -36.31 0.52
N PRO A 375 -11.27 -37.40 0.74
CA PRO A 375 -10.15 -37.77 -0.13
C PRO A 375 -10.65 -38.32 -1.49
N PRO A 376 -9.91 -38.10 -2.61
CA PRO A 376 -8.66 -37.33 -2.69
C PRO A 376 -8.94 -35.82 -2.72
N SER A 377 -8.36 -35.10 -1.77
CA SER A 377 -8.43 -33.64 -1.73
C SER A 377 -7.03 -33.05 -1.91
N LEU A 378 -6.95 -32.02 -2.75
CA LEU A 378 -5.77 -31.18 -2.92
C LEU A 378 -6.18 -29.74 -2.70
N HIS A 379 -5.37 -29.01 -1.96
CA HIS A 379 -5.56 -27.60 -1.72
C HIS A 379 -4.51 -26.78 -2.49
N VAL A 380 -4.96 -25.90 -3.38
CA VAL A 380 -4.08 -25.01 -4.16
C VAL A 380 -4.38 -23.58 -3.74
N ILE A 381 -3.38 -22.88 -3.21
CA ILE A 381 -3.51 -21.51 -2.70
C ILE A 381 -2.67 -20.52 -3.51
N TYR A 382 -3.33 -19.45 -3.94
CA TYR A 382 -2.76 -18.33 -4.69
C TYR A 382 -2.32 -17.17 -3.76
N ILE A 383 -1.89 -17.48 -2.55
CA ILE A 383 -1.50 -16.49 -1.56
C ILE A 383 -0.27 -17.06 -0.88
N ASN A 384 0.83 -16.30 -0.88
CA ASN A 384 1.98 -16.67 -0.10
C ASN A 384 1.67 -16.37 1.38
N THR A 385 1.84 -17.36 2.24
CA THR A 385 1.53 -17.31 3.68
C THR A 385 2.78 -17.58 4.51
N SER A 386 2.64 -17.48 5.84
CA SER A 386 3.69 -17.87 6.78
C SER A 386 4.09 -19.33 6.64
N LEU A 387 5.31 -19.67 7.03
CA LEU A 387 5.77 -21.06 7.04
C LEU A 387 4.90 -21.93 7.96
N GLU A 388 4.47 -21.36 9.09
CA GLU A 388 3.54 -22.00 10.02
C GLU A 388 2.22 -22.37 9.34
N THR A 389 1.58 -21.41 8.66
CA THR A 389 0.34 -21.66 7.91
C THR A 389 0.55 -22.73 6.84
N LYS A 390 1.66 -22.68 6.10
CA LYS A 390 1.97 -23.71 5.08
C LYS A 390 2.10 -25.10 5.69
N ALA A 391 2.78 -25.23 6.83
CA ALA A 391 2.96 -26.50 7.52
C ALA A 391 1.61 -27.07 7.98
N TYR A 392 0.80 -26.27 8.68
CA TYR A 392 -0.51 -26.69 9.17
C TYR A 392 -1.48 -27.07 8.05
N THR A 393 -1.54 -26.25 6.99
CA THR A 393 -2.41 -26.53 5.86
C THR A 393 -2.01 -27.80 5.14
N HIS A 394 -0.70 -28.01 4.91
CA HIS A 394 -0.16 -29.20 4.26
C HIS A 394 -0.35 -30.48 5.07
N GLU A 395 -0.34 -30.40 6.41
CA GLU A 395 -0.65 -31.52 7.30
C GLU A 395 -2.11 -31.99 7.15
N LEU A 396 -3.05 -31.06 7.02
CA LEU A 396 -4.47 -31.37 6.88
C LEU A 396 -4.83 -31.88 5.48
N VAL A 397 -4.39 -31.17 4.46
CA VAL A 397 -4.65 -31.47 3.05
C VAL A 397 -3.37 -31.13 2.28
N PRO A 398 -2.87 -32.02 1.39
CA PRO A 398 -1.73 -31.70 0.57
C PRO A 398 -1.91 -30.33 -0.10
N THR A 399 -1.04 -29.39 0.28
CA THR A 399 -1.19 -27.97 -0.06
C THR A 399 -0.08 -27.53 -1.00
N ILE A 400 -0.45 -26.87 -2.09
CA ILE A 400 0.46 -26.24 -3.05
C ILE A 400 0.25 -24.73 -3.04
N THR A 401 1.29 -23.97 -2.70
CA THR A 401 1.30 -22.52 -2.83
C THR A 401 1.79 -22.12 -4.22
N CYS A 402 1.06 -21.23 -4.88
CA CYS A 402 1.35 -20.78 -6.24
C CYS A 402 1.31 -19.23 -6.36
N THR A 403 1.82 -18.74 -7.48
CA THR A 403 1.94 -17.32 -7.89
C THR A 403 1.26 -17.13 -9.24
N SER A 404 1.09 -15.87 -9.68
CA SER A 404 0.38 -15.49 -10.93
C SER A 404 0.92 -16.25 -12.13
N SER A 405 2.23 -16.42 -12.15
CA SER A 405 2.97 -17.02 -13.25
C SER A 405 2.79 -18.54 -13.34
N ASN A 406 2.47 -19.24 -12.24
CA ASN A 406 2.49 -20.72 -12.22
C ASN A 406 1.17 -21.39 -11.79
N VAL A 407 0.14 -20.64 -11.37
CA VAL A 407 -1.12 -21.22 -10.88
C VAL A 407 -1.83 -22.11 -11.92
N VAL A 408 -1.91 -21.67 -13.18
CA VAL A 408 -2.58 -22.43 -14.25
C VAL A 408 -1.85 -23.74 -14.53
N GLN A 409 -0.52 -23.68 -14.66
CA GLN A 409 0.31 -24.86 -14.88
C GLN A 409 0.20 -25.85 -13.72
N THR A 410 0.22 -25.34 -12.49
CA THR A 410 0.07 -26.15 -11.27
C THR A 410 -1.26 -26.91 -11.28
N ILE A 411 -2.37 -26.23 -11.55
CA ILE A 411 -3.71 -26.85 -11.61
C ILE A 411 -3.78 -27.90 -12.72
N LEU A 412 -3.24 -27.61 -13.91
CA LEU A 412 -3.26 -28.55 -15.04
C LEU A 412 -2.43 -29.81 -14.77
N GLN A 413 -1.26 -29.68 -14.14
CA GLN A 413 -0.41 -30.81 -13.79
C GLN A 413 -1.10 -31.72 -12.76
N VAL A 414 -1.73 -31.14 -11.75
CA VAL A 414 -2.49 -31.88 -10.73
C VAL A 414 -3.59 -32.73 -11.36
N ASN A 415 -4.40 -32.16 -12.26
CA ASN A 415 -5.50 -32.88 -12.91
C ASN A 415 -5.00 -34.09 -13.70
N PHE A 416 -3.82 -34.00 -14.32
CA PHE A 416 -3.24 -35.09 -15.08
C PHE A 416 -2.90 -36.29 -14.18
N PHE A 417 -2.34 -36.05 -13.00
CA PHE A 417 -2.00 -37.10 -12.03
C PHE A 417 -3.23 -37.75 -11.40
N SER A 418 -4.32 -37.00 -11.17
CA SER A 418 -5.59 -37.59 -10.69
C SER A 418 -6.30 -38.45 -11.74
N SER A 419 -6.03 -38.26 -13.03
CA SER A 419 -6.65 -39.05 -14.11
C SER A 419 -5.89 -40.32 -14.52
N THR A 420 -4.67 -40.53 -13.98
CA THR A 420 -3.79 -41.67 -14.32
C THR A 420 -3.66 -42.71 -13.20
N THR A 421 -4.35 -42.51 -12.07
CA THR A 421 -4.55 -43.48 -10.99
C THR A 421 -6.02 -43.85 -10.89
#